data_AF-A0AA39DFV5-F1
#
_entry.id   AF-A0AA39DFV5-F1
#
_cell.length_a   1.000
_cell.length_b   1.000
_cell.length_c   1.000
_cell.angle_alpha   90.00
_cell.angle_beta   90.00
_cell.angle_gamma   90.00
#
_symmetry.space_group_name_H-M   'P 1'
#
loop_
_entity.id
_entity.type
_entity.pdbx_description
1 polymer ?
#
loop_
_entity_poly.entity_id
_entity_poly.type
_entity_poly.pdbx_seq_one_letter_code
_entity_poly.pdbx_strand_id
1 'polypeptide(L)'
;MFCSIFAQVLVVANPANTNALILKEFAPSIPEKNVTCLTRLDHNRALGQISEKLFVHVGGVKNAIIWGNHSSTQYPDVNHATVSTCNGEKPVRELIADDNWINTEFITTVQQRGAAIIKARKLSSALSAASSACDHIQVL
;
A
#
# COMPACT_ATOMS: atom_id res chain seq x y z
N MET A 1 7.82 29.05 -6.48
CA MET A 1 6.91 28.54 -5.44
C MET A 1 7.73 28.35 -4.17
N PHE A 2 7.50 29.13 -3.10
CA PHE A 2 8.24 28.98 -1.85
C PHE A 2 7.53 27.95 -0.98
N CYS A 3 8.01 26.70 -0.99
CA CYS A 3 7.59 25.68 -0.02
C CYS A 3 8.55 25.73 1.18
N SER A 4 8.01 25.61 2.40
CA SER A 4 8.82 25.54 3.61
C SER A 4 9.79 24.35 3.54
N ILE A 5 11.04 24.53 3.97
CA ILE A 5 12.05 23.46 4.04
C ILE A 5 11.64 22.33 5.01
N PHE A 6 10.62 22.56 5.83
CA PHE A 6 10.06 21.58 6.77
C PHE A 6 8.82 20.84 6.23
N ALA A 7 8.33 21.16 5.03
CA ALA A 7 7.12 20.54 4.51
C ALA A 7 7.35 19.06 4.20
N GLN A 8 6.43 18.21 4.67
CA GLN A 8 6.27 16.82 4.22
C GLN A 8 5.28 16.79 3.04
N VAL A 9 5.69 16.17 1.94
CA VAL A 9 4.92 16.11 0.69
C VAL A 9 4.53 14.66 0.41
N LEU A 10 3.23 14.44 0.26
CA LEU A 10 2.66 13.15 -0.14
C LEU A 10 1.96 13.30 -1.49
N VAL A 11 2.49 12.63 -2.51
CA VAL A 11 1.91 12.61 -3.85
C VAL A 11 0.92 11.45 -3.97
N VAL A 12 -0.35 11.79 -4.17
CA VAL A 12 -1.46 10.82 -4.34
C VAL A 12 -1.90 10.70 -5.81
N ALA A 13 -1.76 11.77 -6.58
CA ALA A 13 -2.23 11.82 -7.97
C ALA A 13 -1.38 10.93 -8.89
N ASN A 14 -2.05 10.16 -9.74
CA ASN A 14 -1.37 9.23 -10.65
C ASN A 14 -0.75 9.93 -11.87
N PRO A 15 0.38 9.41 -12.39
CA PRO A 15 1.20 8.31 -11.86
C PRO A 15 2.02 8.73 -10.61
N ALA A 16 1.71 8.20 -9.43
CA ALA A 16 2.14 8.78 -8.15
C ALA A 16 3.67 8.80 -7.97
N ASN A 17 4.36 7.70 -8.28
CA ASN A 17 5.82 7.61 -8.18
C ASN A 17 6.51 8.59 -9.13
N THR A 18 6.08 8.64 -10.40
CA THR A 18 6.66 9.54 -11.40
C THR A 18 6.38 11.00 -11.06
N ASN A 19 5.17 11.33 -10.60
CA ASN A 19 4.82 12.68 -10.18
C ASN A 19 5.66 13.12 -8.96
N ALA A 20 5.93 12.22 -8.01
CA ALA A 20 6.82 12.49 -6.88
C ALA A 20 8.26 12.72 -7.33
N LEU A 21 8.76 11.93 -8.30
CA LEU A 21 10.08 12.16 -8.88
C LEU A 21 10.15 13.52 -9.57
N ILE A 22 9.18 13.87 -10.42
CA ILE A 22 9.12 15.19 -11.07
C ILE A 22 9.09 16.31 -10.01
N LEU A 23 8.26 16.16 -8.97
CA LEU A 23 8.20 17.15 -7.89
C LEU A 23 9.56 17.33 -7.21
N LYS A 24 10.26 16.23 -6.91
CA LYS A 24 11.61 16.25 -6.33
C LYS A 24 12.60 17.01 -7.23
N GLU A 25 12.61 16.73 -8.54
CA GLU A 25 13.53 17.35 -9.50
C GLU A 25 13.27 18.86 -9.67
N PHE A 26 12.01 19.28 -9.68
CA PHE A 26 11.64 20.68 -9.90
C PHE A 26 11.47 21.51 -8.60
N ALA A 27 11.61 20.89 -7.43
CA ALA A 27 11.56 21.55 -6.13
C ALA A 27 12.82 21.26 -5.27
N PRO A 28 14.03 21.65 -5.74
CA PRO A 28 15.30 21.31 -5.07
C PRO A 28 15.47 21.92 -3.67
N SER A 29 14.63 22.91 -3.30
CA SER A 29 14.63 23.48 -1.95
C SER A 29 13.93 22.59 -0.91
N ILE A 30 13.18 21.56 -1.32
CA ILE A 30 12.55 20.59 -0.43
C ILE A 30 13.54 19.43 -0.23
N PRO A 31 13.85 19.03 1.02
CA PRO A 31 14.67 17.85 1.26
C PRO A 31 14.09 16.61 0.56
N GLU A 32 14.91 15.85 -0.15
CA GLU A 32 14.42 14.70 -0.94
C GLU A 32 13.65 13.67 -0.11
N LYS A 33 14.06 13.48 1.15
CA LYS A 33 13.42 12.57 2.11
C LYS A 33 11.99 12.99 2.48
N ASN A 34 11.61 14.24 2.24
CA ASN A 34 10.27 14.75 2.54
C ASN A 34 9.29 14.52 1.38
N VAL A 35 9.75 14.08 0.21
CA VAL A 35 8.89 13.81 -0.95
C VAL A 35 8.58 12.32 -1.02
N THR A 36 7.34 11.97 -0.73
CA THR A 36 6.85 10.59 -0.75
C THR A 36 5.66 10.45 -1.71
N CYS A 37 5.34 9.21 -2.10
CA CYS A 37 4.16 8.88 -2.89
C CYS A 37 3.32 7.81 -2.19
N LEU A 38 2.03 7.77 -2.51
CA LEU A 38 1.07 6.92 -1.80
C LEU A 38 1.03 5.49 -2.38
N THR A 39 1.73 4.55 -1.75
CA THR A 39 1.51 3.09 -1.92
C THR A 39 0.79 2.48 -0.71
N ARG A 40 0.48 3.29 0.31
CA ARG A 40 -0.20 2.84 1.54
C ARG A 40 -1.59 2.25 1.28
N LEU A 41 -2.30 2.73 0.26
CA LEU A 41 -3.58 2.14 -0.14
C LEU A 41 -3.42 0.69 -0.61
N ASP A 42 -2.36 0.39 -1.37
CA ASP A 42 -2.10 -0.98 -1.81
C ASP A 42 -1.65 -1.86 -0.66
N HIS A 43 -0.86 -1.33 0.26
CA HIS A 43 -0.49 -2.01 1.49
C HIS A 43 -1.73 -2.35 2.33
N ASN A 44 -2.62 -1.38 2.55
CA ASN A 44 -3.88 -1.60 3.27
C ASN A 44 -4.78 -2.63 2.56
N ARG A 45 -4.78 -2.68 1.22
CA ARG A 45 -5.47 -3.72 0.44
C ARG A 45 -4.85 -5.10 0.65
N ALA A 46 -3.52 -5.21 0.66
CA ALA A 46 -2.82 -6.45 0.94
C ALA A 46 -3.16 -7.00 2.33
N LEU A 47 -3.13 -6.15 3.37
CA LEU A 47 -3.55 -6.52 4.72
C LEU A 47 -5.00 -7.03 4.76
N GLY A 48 -5.91 -6.33 4.07
CA GLY A 48 -7.31 -6.75 3.95
C GLY A 48 -7.47 -8.11 3.28
N GLN A 49 -6.74 -8.39 2.20
CA GLN A 49 -6.80 -9.69 1.51
C GLN A 49 -6.27 -10.84 2.37
N ILE A 50 -5.20 -10.62 3.14
CA ILE A 50 -4.67 -11.61 4.09
C ILE A 50 -5.69 -11.87 5.21
N SER A 51 -6.26 -10.79 5.75
CA SER A 51 -7.31 -10.84 6.77
C SER A 51 -8.53 -11.64 6.32
N GLU A 52 -9.01 -11.41 5.08
CA GLU A 52 -10.10 -12.16 4.47
C GLU A 52 -9.74 -13.64 4.25
N LYS A 53 -8.55 -13.93 3.70
CA LYS A 53 -8.09 -15.31 3.43
C LYS A 53 -7.96 -16.16 4.70
N LEU A 54 -7.52 -15.55 5.80
CA LEU A 54 -7.28 -16.23 7.08
C LEU A 54 -8.45 -16.11 8.08
N PHE A 55 -9.51 -15.37 7.75
CA PHE A 55 -10.64 -15.08 8.64
C PHE A 55 -10.21 -14.48 9.99
N VAL A 56 -9.23 -13.58 9.96
CA VAL A 56 -8.70 -12.87 11.14
C VAL A 56 -9.00 -11.39 11.06
N HIS A 57 -9.00 -10.68 12.20
CA HIS A 57 -9.14 -9.23 12.21
C HIS A 57 -7.91 -8.55 11.59
N VAL A 58 -8.11 -7.58 10.68
CA VAL A 58 -7.02 -6.92 9.94
C VAL A 58 -5.98 -6.25 10.85
N GLY A 59 -6.39 -5.75 12.01
CA GLY A 59 -5.46 -5.17 13.00
C GLY A 59 -4.44 -6.15 13.59
N GLY A 60 -4.63 -7.46 13.37
CA GLY A 60 -3.67 -8.50 13.73
C GLY A 60 -2.64 -8.80 12.64
N VAL A 61 -2.83 -8.30 11.41
CA VAL A 61 -1.94 -8.54 10.26
C VAL A 61 -0.91 -7.42 10.15
N LYS A 62 0.37 -7.76 10.09
CA LYS A 62 1.48 -6.80 10.06
C LYS A 62 2.53 -7.18 9.02
N ASN A 63 3.45 -6.27 8.74
CA ASN A 63 4.68 -6.50 7.97
C ASN A 63 4.51 -6.99 6.53
N ALA A 64 3.34 -6.78 5.91
CA ALA A 64 3.21 -6.87 4.46
C ALA A 64 3.98 -5.72 3.79
N ILE A 65 4.53 -5.93 2.60
CA ILE A 65 5.34 -4.92 1.90
C ILE A 65 4.80 -4.72 0.50
N ILE A 66 4.77 -3.48 0.02
CA ILE A 66 4.50 -3.16 -1.38
C ILE A 66 5.79 -2.64 -2.00
N TRP A 67 6.32 -3.38 -2.96
CA TRP A 67 7.53 -2.99 -3.68
C TRP A 67 7.20 -2.38 -5.04
N GLY A 68 7.99 -1.38 -5.45
CA GLY A 68 7.96 -0.83 -6.80
C GLY A 68 6.97 0.32 -7.00
N ASN A 69 6.30 0.31 -8.15
CA ASN A 69 5.47 1.41 -8.65
C ASN A 69 4.01 1.24 -8.22
N HIS A 70 3.30 2.33 -7.92
CA HIS A 70 1.84 2.33 -7.76
C HIS A 70 1.16 2.09 -9.11
N SER A 71 1.13 0.83 -9.53
CA SER A 71 0.61 0.37 -10.80
C SER A 71 0.30 -1.13 -10.73
N SER A 72 -0.06 -1.75 -11.86
CA SER A 72 -0.18 -3.21 -11.97
C SER A 72 1.16 -3.95 -11.93
N THR A 73 2.31 -3.25 -11.86
CA THR A 73 3.64 -3.87 -11.73
C THR A 73 4.17 -3.84 -10.31
N GLN A 74 3.39 -3.36 -9.33
CA GLN A 74 3.74 -3.48 -7.92
C GLN A 74 3.92 -4.95 -7.53
N TYR A 75 4.77 -5.21 -6.53
CA TYR A 75 4.91 -6.53 -5.92
C TYR A 75 4.42 -6.49 -4.47
N PRO A 76 3.19 -6.99 -4.22
CA PRO A 76 2.67 -7.24 -2.88
C PRO A 76 3.36 -8.47 -2.28
N ASP A 77 4.12 -8.25 -1.22
CA ASP A 77 4.99 -9.23 -0.58
C ASP A 77 4.48 -9.58 0.83
N VAL A 78 4.38 -10.88 1.09
CA VAL A 78 3.95 -11.46 2.38
C VAL A 78 5.01 -12.33 3.03
N ASN A 79 6.22 -12.41 2.47
CA ASN A 79 7.32 -13.23 3.01
C ASN A 79 7.72 -12.81 4.42
N HIS A 80 7.53 -11.54 4.76
CA HIS A 80 7.81 -10.98 6.08
C HIS A 80 6.55 -10.70 6.90
N ALA A 81 5.37 -10.95 6.34
CA ALA A 81 4.11 -10.63 6.99
C ALA A 81 3.80 -11.61 8.13
N THR A 82 3.24 -11.09 9.22
CA THR A 82 2.83 -11.87 10.39
C THR A 82 1.37 -11.62 10.75
N VAL A 83 0.78 -12.58 11.45
CA VAL A 83 -0.57 -12.49 12.01
C VAL A 83 -0.51 -12.81 13.50
N SER A 84 -1.15 -11.98 14.31
CA SER A 84 -1.35 -12.25 15.73
C SER A 84 -2.37 -13.37 15.93
N THR A 85 -1.96 -14.46 16.58
CA THR A 85 -2.81 -15.62 16.93
C THR A 85 -2.89 -15.76 18.46
N CYS A 86 -3.73 -16.68 18.95
CA CYS A 86 -3.77 -17.03 20.37
C CYS A 86 -2.43 -17.56 20.91
N ASN A 87 -1.59 -18.10 20.02
CA ASN A 87 -0.29 -18.70 20.35
C ASN A 87 0.89 -17.77 19.99
N GLY A 88 0.63 -16.47 19.78
CA GLY A 88 1.64 -15.47 19.40
C GLY A 88 1.60 -15.10 17.91
N GLU A 89 2.61 -14.36 17.45
CA GLU A 89 2.71 -13.96 16.04
C GLU A 89 3.21 -15.13 15.17
N LYS A 90 2.53 -15.35 14.04
CA LYS A 90 2.83 -16.43 13.09
C LYS A 90 3.04 -15.88 11.68
N PRO A 91 3.98 -16.41 10.88
CA PRO A 91 4.18 -15.99 9.50
C PRO A 91 2.93 -16.22 8.64
N VAL A 92 2.59 -15.27 7.78
CA VAL A 92 1.44 -15.38 6.87
C VAL A 92 1.56 -16.59 5.93
N ARG A 93 2.77 -16.86 5.40
CA ARG A 93 3.00 -18.03 4.55
C ARG A 93 2.72 -19.36 5.25
N GLU A 94 3.10 -19.48 6.53
CA GLU A 94 2.82 -20.67 7.33
C GLU A 94 1.31 -20.87 7.52
N LEU A 95 0.58 -19.80 7.82
CA LEU A 95 -0.86 -19.87 8.08
C LEU A 95 -1.70 -20.11 6.82
N ILE A 96 -1.31 -19.50 5.69
CA ILE A 96 -2.02 -19.66 4.41
C ILE A 96 -1.71 -21.03 3.79
N ALA A 97 -0.47 -21.51 3.92
CA ALA A 97 0.00 -22.81 3.40
C ALA A 97 -0.37 -23.08 1.94
N ASP A 98 -0.48 -22.03 1.12
CA ASP A 98 -0.90 -22.07 -0.28
C ASP A 98 -0.05 -21.08 -1.09
N ASP A 99 1.14 -21.55 -1.49
CA ASP A 99 2.09 -20.75 -2.25
C ASP A 99 1.57 -20.39 -3.65
N ASN A 100 0.67 -21.19 -4.22
CA ASN A 100 0.08 -20.87 -5.51
C ASN A 100 -0.80 -19.62 -5.38
N TRP A 101 -1.70 -19.60 -4.39
CA TRP A 101 -2.53 -18.43 -4.12
C TRP A 101 -1.70 -17.18 -3.81
N ILE A 102 -0.66 -17.32 -2.99
CA ILE A 102 0.22 -16.20 -2.61
C ILE A 102 0.92 -15.61 -3.84
N ASN A 103 1.46 -16.46 -4.73
CA ASN A 103 2.25 -16.00 -5.88
C ASN A 103 1.41 -15.66 -7.12
N THR A 104 0.09 -15.88 -7.11
CA THR A 104 -0.78 -15.63 -8.26
C THR A 104 -2.00 -14.78 -7.91
N GLU A 105 -3.00 -15.38 -7.27
CA GLU A 105 -4.29 -14.77 -6.97
C GLU A 105 -4.16 -13.55 -6.06
N PHE A 106 -3.35 -13.65 -5.00
CA PHE A 106 -3.10 -12.56 -4.07
C PHE A 106 -2.49 -11.34 -4.77
N ILE A 107 -1.37 -11.55 -5.49
CA ILE A 107 -0.68 -10.50 -6.23
C ILE A 107 -1.63 -9.85 -7.24
N THR A 108 -2.32 -10.66 -8.04
CA THR A 108 -3.24 -10.18 -9.07
C THR A 108 -4.40 -9.39 -8.45
N THR A 109 -4.96 -9.86 -7.35
CA THR A 109 -6.09 -9.21 -6.69
C THR A 109 -5.72 -7.85 -6.15
N VAL A 110 -4.54 -7.71 -5.52
CA VAL A 110 -4.06 -6.41 -5.03
C VAL A 110 -3.75 -5.47 -6.20
N GLN A 111 -3.03 -5.94 -7.23
CA GLN A 111 -2.71 -5.16 -8.44
C GLN A 111 -3.95 -4.63 -9.16
N GLN A 112 -5.02 -5.45 -9.24
CA GLN A 112 -6.24 -5.11 -9.99
C GLN A 112 -7.32 -4.47 -9.10
N ARG A 113 -7.09 -4.30 -7.79
CA ARG A 113 -8.12 -3.81 -6.86
C ARG A 113 -8.64 -2.43 -7.23
N GLY A 114 -7.77 -1.53 -7.70
CA GLY A 114 -8.18 -0.20 -8.16
C GLY A 114 -9.20 -0.27 -9.30
N ALA A 115 -8.93 -1.10 -10.31
CA ALA A 115 -9.81 -1.31 -11.44
C ALA A 115 -11.13 -1.98 -11.01
N ALA A 116 -11.07 -2.95 -10.09
CA ALA A 116 -12.25 -3.60 -9.53
C ALA A 116 -13.20 -2.61 -8.83
N ILE A 117 -12.65 -1.66 -8.05
CA ILE A 117 -13.47 -0.61 -7.40
C ILE A 117 -14.11 0.32 -8.44
N ILE A 118 -13.35 0.75 -9.45
CA ILE A 118 -13.89 1.59 -10.53
C ILE A 118 -15.00 0.85 -11.28
N LYS A 119 -14.82 -0.43 -11.60
CA LYS A 119 -15.85 -1.25 -12.24
C LYS A 119 -17.11 -1.37 -11.39
N ALA A 120 -16.96 -1.58 -10.08
CA ALA A 120 -18.09 -1.75 -9.16
C ALA A 120 -18.85 -0.43 -8.90
N ARG A 121 -18.14 0.70 -8.78
CA ARG A 121 -18.72 1.97 -8.35
C ARG A 121 -18.91 2.99 -9.46
N LYS A 122 -18.31 2.77 -10.64
CA LYS A 122 -18.10 3.77 -11.70
C LYS A 122 -17.36 5.03 -11.23
N LEU A 123 -16.70 4.95 -10.07
CA LEU A 123 -16.02 6.04 -9.37
C LEU A 123 -14.73 5.50 -8.76
N SER A 124 -13.78 6.41 -8.50
CA SER A 124 -12.51 6.08 -7.86
C SER A 124 -12.69 5.63 -6.40
N SER A 125 -11.63 5.04 -5.83
CA SER A 125 -11.56 4.62 -4.43
C SER A 125 -11.34 5.79 -3.46
N ALA A 126 -12.12 6.88 -3.60
CA ALA A 126 -11.91 8.14 -2.89
C ALA A 126 -11.79 7.98 -1.36
N LEU A 127 -12.74 7.26 -0.73
CA LEU A 127 -12.76 7.07 0.72
C LEU A 127 -11.53 6.31 1.24
N SER A 128 -11.21 5.17 0.64
CA SER A 128 -10.07 4.36 1.10
C SER A 128 -8.73 5.00 0.73
N ALA A 129 -8.65 5.75 -0.37
CA ALA A 129 -7.48 6.55 -0.70
C ALA A 129 -7.25 7.67 0.32
N ALA A 130 -8.30 8.39 0.72
CA ALA A 130 -8.21 9.43 1.75
C ALA A 130 -7.78 8.84 3.10
N SER A 131 -8.39 7.73 3.53
CA SER A 131 -7.99 7.02 4.75
C SER A 131 -6.51 6.62 4.70
N SER A 132 -6.07 6.03 3.59
CA SER A 132 -4.69 5.57 3.45
C SER A 132 -3.69 6.72 3.40
N ALA A 133 -4.10 7.90 2.89
CA ALA A 133 -3.28 9.10 2.94
C ALA A 133 -3.12 9.61 4.38
N CYS A 134 -4.19 9.61 5.19
CA CYS A 134 -4.10 9.89 6.62
C CYS A 134 -3.15 8.91 7.33
N ASP A 135 -3.33 7.61 7.06
CA ASP A 135 -2.49 6.57 7.65
C ASP A 135 -1.01 6.74 7.29
N HIS A 136 -0.72 7.17 6.05
CA HIS A 136 0.64 7.43 5.57
C HIS A 136 1.28 8.58 6.32
N ILE A 137 0.58 9.72 6.46
CA ILE A 137 1.11 10.88 7.16
C ILE A 137 1.30 10.63 8.65
N GLN A 138 0.45 9.81 9.29
CA GLN A 138 0.56 9.51 10.72
C GLN A 138 1.80 8.68 11.10
N VAL A 139 2.43 8.00 10.13
CA VAL A 139 3.59 7.13 10.37
C VAL A 139 4.91 7.72 9.84
N LEU A 140 4.87 8.92 9.26
CA LEU A 140 6.05 9.71 8.88
C LEU A 140 6.56 10.53 10.08
#